data_AF-A0A7Y9YF77-F1
#
_entry.id   AF-A0A7Y9YF77-F1
#
_cell.length_a   1.000
_cell.length_b   1.000
_cell.length_c   1.000
_cell.angle_alpha   90.00
_cell.angle_beta   90.00
_cell.angle_gamma   90.00
#
_symmetry.space_group_name_H-M   'P 1'
#
loop_
_entity.id
_entity.type
_entity.pdbx_description
1 polymer ?
#
loop_
_entity_poly.entity_id
_entity_poly.type
_entity_poly.pdbx_seq_one_letter_code
_entity_poly.pdbx_strand_id
1 'polypeptide(L)' 'MVNPALRSAIEAMSLDERLELVEFIEKTVESVPIDVTEEQKTIIRSRAAELDADPSIGLTWDELRARLAARRA' A
#
# COMPACT_ATOMS: atom_id res chain seq x y z
N MET A 1 10.97 -11.42 -5.84
CA MET A 1 11.67 -12.05 -4.69
C MET A 1 12.60 -11.01 -4.08
N VAL A 2 12.58 -10.85 -2.75
CA VAL A 2 13.51 -9.92 -2.06
C VAL A 2 14.85 -10.64 -1.85
N ASN A 3 15.96 -9.97 -2.13
CA ASN A 3 17.31 -10.51 -1.93
C ASN A 3 17.50 -10.93 -0.45
N PRO A 4 17.86 -12.19 -0.15
CA PRO A 4 18.07 -12.66 1.23
C PRO A 4 19.12 -11.87 2.01
N ALA A 5 20.21 -11.45 1.35
CA ALA A 5 21.26 -10.65 1.98
C ALA A 5 20.75 -9.26 2.38
N LEU A 6 19.89 -8.66 1.56
CA LEU A 6 19.26 -7.38 1.87
C LEU A 6 18.33 -7.50 3.08
N ARG A 7 17.55 -8.58 3.15
CA ARG A 7 16.67 -8.86 4.31
C ARG A 7 17.49 -8.95 5.61
N SER A 8 18.55 -9.75 5.62
CA SER A 8 19.39 -9.92 6.82
C SER A 8 20.07 -8.61 7.24
N ALA A 9 20.47 -7.76 6.28
CA ALA A 9 21.03 -6.45 6.59
C ALA A 9 20.00 -5.52 7.26
N ILE A 10 18.75 -5.51 6.79
CA ILE A 10 17.66 -4.71 7.39
C ILE A 10 17.28 -5.24 8.78
N GLU A 11 17.30 -6.56 8.98
CA GLU A 11 17.00 -7.17 10.28
C GLU A 11 18.07 -6.88 11.34
N ALA A 12 19.32 -6.64 10.91
CA ALA A 12 20.43 -6.27 11.79
C ALA A 12 20.43 -4.78 12.18
N MET A 13 19.63 -3.94 11.53
CA MET A 13 19.53 -2.50 11.84
C MET A 13 18.76 -2.25 13.13
N SER A 14 19.18 -1.22 13.86
CA SER A 14 18.41 -0.64 14.96
C SER A 14 17.07 -0.07 14.47
N LEU A 15 16.21 0.34 15.41
CA LEU A 15 14.94 0.99 15.05
C LEU A 15 15.20 2.33 14.35
N ASP A 16 16.12 3.13 14.87
CA ASP A 16 16.41 4.47 14.34
C ASP A 16 16.99 4.41 12.93
N GLU A 17 17.93 3.49 12.67
CA GLU A 17 18.48 3.25 11.32
C GLU A 17 17.41 2.80 10.32
N ARG A 18 16.43 2.00 10.76
CA ARG A 18 15.31 1.60 9.90
C ARG A 18 14.38 2.76 9.59
N LEU A 19 14.15 3.66 10.54
CA LEU A 19 13.35 4.88 10.30
C LEU A 19 14.04 5.82 9.31
N GLU A 20 15.35 6.02 9.46
CA GLU A 20 16.16 6.82 8.52
C GLU A 20 16.17 6.20 7.11
N LEU A 21 16.29 4.86 7.01
CA LEU A 21 16.21 4.15 5.73
C LEU A 21 14.85 4.34 5.05
N VAL A 22 13.75 4.29 5.80
CA VAL A 22 12.41 4.53 5.27
C VAL A 22 12.29 5.95 4.73
N GLU A 23 12.72 6.95 5.52
CA GLU A 23 12.67 8.36 5.09
C GLU A 23 13.54 8.60 3.84
N PHE A 24 14.71 7.98 3.77
CA PHE A 24 15.58 8.05 2.61
C PHE A 24 14.92 7.42 1.37
N ILE A 25 14.34 6.24 1.51
CA ILE A 25 13.60 5.59 0.42
C ILE A 25 12.48 6.53 -0.04
N GLU A 26 11.63 7.01 0.86
CA GLU A 26 10.51 7.89 0.53
C GLU A 26 10.94 9.17 -0.21
N LYS A 27 12.08 9.78 0.18
CA LYS A 27 12.64 10.96 -0.50
C LYS A 27 13.25 10.65 -1.87
N THR A 28 13.69 9.41 -2.10
CA THR A 28 14.38 9.00 -3.33
C THR A 28 13.47 8.35 -4.35
N VAL A 29 12.32 7.80 -3.94
CA VAL A 29 11.30 7.40 -4.90
C VAL A 29 10.66 8.68 -5.43
N GLU A 30 10.97 9.04 -6.68
CA GLU A 30 10.16 10.05 -7.37
C GLU A 30 8.71 9.60 -7.34
N SER A 31 7.83 10.45 -6.82
CA SER A 31 6.39 10.29 -7.01
C SER A 31 6.08 10.61 -8.47
N VAL A 32 6.51 9.75 -9.39
CA VAL A 32 6.07 9.85 -10.77
C VAL A 32 4.58 9.57 -10.74
N PRO A 33 3.72 10.52 -11.18
CA PRO A 33 2.30 10.24 -11.28
C PRO A 33 2.13 9.01 -12.16
N ILE A 34 1.55 7.95 -11.59
CA ILE A 34 1.17 6.79 -12.39
C ILE A 34 0.07 7.30 -13.33
N ASP A 35 0.39 7.36 -14.63
CA ASP A 35 -0.62 7.73 -15.61
C ASP A 35 -1.64 6.58 -15.71
N VAL A 36 -2.88 6.89 -15.35
CA VAL A 36 -3.97 5.93 -15.34
C VAL A 36 -4.72 6.10 -16.65
N THR A 37 -4.80 5.04 -17.46
CA THR A 37 -5.48 5.12 -18.76
C THR A 37 -6.98 5.39 -18.58
N GLU A 38 -7.65 5.91 -19.62
CA GLU A 38 -9.10 6.13 -19.57
C GLU A 38 -9.89 4.83 -19.37
N GLU A 39 -9.38 3.69 -19.86
CA GLU A 39 -9.98 2.37 -19.59
C GLU A 39 -9.90 2.04 -18.09
N GLN A 40 -8.72 2.25 -17.47
CA GLN A 40 -8.52 1.99 -16.05
C GLN A 40 -9.37 2.93 -15.17
N LYS A 41 -9.47 4.22 -15.52
CA LYS A 41 -10.38 5.16 -14.85
C LYS A 41 -11.84 4.72 -14.95
N THR A 42 -12.23 4.17 -16.10
CA THR A 42 -13.59 3.66 -16.31
C THR A 42 -13.86 2.44 -15.45
N ILE A 43 -12.90 1.51 -15.32
CA ILE A 43 -13.01 0.37 -14.40
C ILE A 43 -13.16 0.85 -12.95
N ILE A 44 -12.34 1.80 -12.52
CA ILE A 44 -12.42 2.34 -11.15
C ILE A 44 -13.80 2.95 -10.88
N ARG A 45 -14.34 3.74 -11.82
CA ARG A 45 -15.69 4.34 -11.70
C ARG A 45 -16.79 3.27 -11.65
N SER A 46 -16.69 2.21 -12.46
CA SER A 46 -17.63 1.08 -12.42
C SER A 46 -17.63 0.41 -11.05
N ARG A 47 -16.44 0.10 -10.50
CA ARG A 47 -16.30 -0.53 -9.19
C ARG A 47 -16.84 0.34 -8.06
N ALA A 48 -16.64 1.66 -8.15
CA ALA A 48 -17.22 2.59 -7.18
C ALA A 48 -18.75 2.59 -7.23
N ALA A 49 -19.35 2.57 -8.42
CA ALA A 49 -20.80 2.49 -8.59
C ALA A 49 -21.37 1.14 -8.14
N GLU A 50 -20.66 0.04 -8.40
CA GLU A 50 -21.03 -1.29 -7.89
C GLU A 50 -21.04 -1.31 -6.35
N LEU A 51 -20.02 -0.74 -5.72
CA LEU A 51 -19.92 -0.67 -4.25
C LEU A 51 -20.99 0.24 -3.63
N ASP A 52 -21.33 1.33 -4.30
CA ASP A 52 -22.41 2.24 -3.88
C ASP A 52 -23.78 1.54 -3.96
N ALA A 53 -24.01 0.76 -5.01
CA ALA A 53 -25.24 0.00 -5.19
C ALA A 53 -25.36 -1.22 -4.24
N ASP A 54 -24.25 -1.89 -3.94
CA ASP A 54 -24.17 -3.00 -3.00
C ASP A 54 -22.93 -2.88 -2.11
N PRO A 55 -23.07 -2.28 -0.91
CA PRO A 55 -21.95 -2.13 0.02
C PRO A 55 -21.33 -3.45 0.51
N SER A 56 -22.01 -4.59 0.32
CA SER A 56 -21.53 -5.89 0.78
C SER A 56 -20.43 -6.50 -0.11
N ILE A 57 -20.22 -5.99 -1.32
CA ILE A 57 -19.23 -6.53 -2.27
C ILE A 57 -17.79 -6.11 -1.95
N GLY A 58 -17.61 -5.18 -1.02
CA GLY A 58 -16.33 -4.61 -0.67
C GLY A 58 -16.22 -4.25 0.81
N LEU A 59 -15.07 -3.71 1.17
CA LEU A 59 -14.86 -3.09 2.46
C LEU A 59 -14.65 -1.60 2.24
N THR A 60 -15.22 -0.80 3.13
CA THR A 60 -14.78 0.58 3.29
C THR A 60 -13.31 0.62 3.69
N TRP A 61 -12.66 1.77 3.45
CA TRP A 61 -11.27 1.97 3.87
C TRP A 61 -11.05 1.82 5.38
N ASP A 62 -12.06 2.12 6.20
CA ASP A 62 -12.01 1.92 7.65
C ASP A 62 -12.06 0.44 8.01
N GLU A 63 -12.96 -0.34 7.40
CA GLU A 63 -13.08 -1.78 7.63
C GLU A 63 -11.82 -2.53 7.18
N LEU A 64 -11.24 -2.15 6.04
CA LEU A 64 -9.98 -2.72 5.56
C LEU A 64 -8.84 -2.42 6.56
N ARG A 65 -8.74 -1.18 7.04
CA ARG A 65 -7.73 -0.78 8.04
C ARG A 65 -7.88 -1.56 9.33
N ALA A 66 -9.11 -1.69 9.85
CA ALA A 66 -9.39 -2.46 11.06
C ALA A 66 -8.99 -3.93 10.89
N ARG A 67 -9.31 -4.54 9.74
CA ARG A 67 -8.94 -5.93 9.43
C ARG A 67 -7.42 -6.14 9.33
N LEU A 68 -6.68 -5.19 8.75
CA LEU A 68 -5.22 -5.25 8.69
C LEU A 68 -4.58 -5.11 10.08
N ALA A 69 -5.11 -4.22 10.92
CA ALA A 69 -4.64 -4.04 12.29
C ALA A 69 -4.84 -5.32 13.12
N ALA A 70 -6.01 -5.95 13.04
CA ALA A 70 -6.31 -7.21 13.71
C ALA A 70 -5.39 -8.37 13.29
N ARG A 71 -4.80 -8.32 12.09
CA ARG A 71 -3.89 -9.36 11.57
C ARG A 71 -2.43 -9.19 12.03
N ARG A 72 -2.10 -8.03 12.62
CA ARG A 72 -0.76 -7.71 13.16
C ARG A 72 -0.66 -7.90 14.67
N ALA A 73 -1.78 -8.12 15.35
CA ALA A 73 -1.87 -8.50 16.76
C ALA A 73 -1.71 -10.02 16.92
#